data_AF-A0A1C6IZ93-F1
#
_entry.id   AF-A0A1C6IZ93-F1
#
_cell.length_a   1.000
_cell.length_b   1.000
_cell.length_c   1.000
_cell.angle_alpha   90.00
_cell.angle_beta   90.00
_cell.angle_gamma   90.00
#
_symmetry.space_group_name_H-M   'P 1'
#
loop_
_entity.id
_entity.type
_entity.pdbx_description
1 polymer ?
#
loop_
_entity_poly.entity_id
_entity_poly.type
_entity_poly.pdbx_seq_one_letter_code
_entity_poly.pdbx_strand_id
1 'polypeptide(L)'
;MAARCAMHDYVFDKTKRRYCYLRERGRCFYCGKRLNMKNATLDHYLPKTAGGPDSVYDLVLCCRSCNRQKGDAVPEDWQQHVIDSFCRAVADGALPLPPGSREKVLQAVAQGVQRVTLEGELVRFDGAQFSLYADSHRLVRAVYRPGFSQAQ
;
A
#
# COMPACT_ATOMS: atom_id res chain seq x y z
N MET A 1 -18.34 25.17 7.11
CA MET A 1 -18.88 24.08 6.27
C MET A 1 -17.74 23.12 5.94
N ALA A 2 -17.47 22.16 6.82
CA ALA A 2 -16.52 21.09 6.53
C ALA A 2 -17.24 20.04 5.66
N ALA A 3 -16.74 19.81 4.45
CA ALA A 3 -17.22 18.72 3.62
C ALA A 3 -16.96 17.41 4.38
N ARG A 4 -18.02 16.85 4.98
CA ARG A 4 -18.06 15.47 5.46
C ARG A 4 -17.86 14.60 4.22
N CYS A 5 -16.61 14.32 3.88
CA CYS A 5 -16.27 13.27 2.92
C CYS A 5 -16.52 11.96 3.66
N ALA A 6 -17.76 11.48 3.60
CA ALA A 6 -18.19 10.26 4.25
C ALA A 6 -17.45 9.07 3.62
N MET A 7 -16.28 8.74 4.15
CA MET A 7 -15.54 7.50 3.90
C MET A 7 -16.23 6.30 4.59
N HIS A 8 -17.55 6.18 4.48
CA HIS A 8 -18.33 5.33 5.37
C HIS A 8 -18.63 3.92 4.84
N ASP A 9 -18.19 3.53 3.65
CA ASP A 9 -18.36 2.16 3.16
C ASP A 9 -17.15 1.76 2.31
N TYR A 10 -16.04 1.33 2.93
CA TYR A 10 -14.94 0.70 2.18
C TYR A 10 -15.33 -0.74 1.85
N VAL A 11 -16.21 -0.85 0.85
CA VAL A 11 -16.48 -2.08 0.12
C VAL A 11 -15.21 -2.45 -0.63
N PHE A 12 -14.80 -3.72 -0.53
CA PHE A 12 -13.86 -4.40 -1.41
C PHE A 12 -13.99 -3.88 -2.86
N ASP A 13 -13.16 -2.92 -3.26
CA ASP A 13 -13.27 -2.29 -4.57
C ASP A 13 -12.45 -3.08 -5.60
N LYS A 14 -13.07 -3.39 -6.73
CA LYS A 14 -12.74 -4.53 -7.61
C LYS A 14 -11.38 -4.45 -8.31
N THR A 15 -10.64 -3.34 -8.26
CA THR A 15 -9.34 -3.19 -8.96
C THR A 15 -8.35 -2.26 -8.25
N LYS A 16 -7.05 -2.59 -8.32
CA LYS A 16 -5.93 -1.75 -7.82
C LYS A 16 -6.03 -0.29 -8.28
N ARG A 17 -6.45 -0.09 -9.53
CA ARG A 17 -6.58 1.23 -10.17
C ARG A 17 -7.62 2.12 -9.49
N ARG A 18 -8.78 1.56 -9.16
CA ARG A 18 -9.85 2.35 -8.54
C ARG A 18 -9.54 2.68 -7.09
N TYR A 19 -8.92 1.74 -6.36
CA TYR A 19 -8.38 2.01 -5.03
C TYR A 19 -7.38 3.17 -5.03
N CYS A 20 -6.34 3.13 -5.87
CA CYS A 20 -5.35 4.22 -5.95
C CYS A 20 -6.02 5.55 -6.31
N TYR A 21 -6.97 5.55 -7.26
CA TYR A 21 -7.71 6.76 -7.61
C TYR A 21 -8.43 7.38 -6.41
N LEU A 22 -9.11 6.57 -5.60
CA LEU A 22 -9.79 7.05 -4.39
C LEU A 22 -8.80 7.48 -3.31
N ARG A 23 -7.73 6.70 -3.09
CA ARG A 23 -6.66 6.97 -2.11
C ARG A 23 -6.00 8.34 -2.34
N GLU A 24 -5.71 8.66 -3.60
CA GLU A 24 -5.12 9.94 -4.06
C GLU A 24 -6.16 11.04 -4.31
N ARG A 25 -7.45 10.78 -4.05
CA ARG A 25 -8.56 11.73 -4.28
C ARG A 25 -8.62 12.25 -5.72
N GLY A 26 -8.33 11.38 -6.69
CA GLY A 26 -8.31 11.69 -8.12
C GLY A 26 -7.26 12.72 -8.51
N ARG A 27 -6.14 12.79 -7.81
CA ARG A 27 -5.04 13.72 -8.11
C ARG A 27 -3.76 12.96 -8.42
N CYS A 28 -2.98 13.49 -9.35
CA CYS A 28 -1.64 12.98 -9.62
C CYS A 28 -0.82 13.04 -8.32
N PHE A 29 -0.26 11.91 -7.90
CA PHE A 29 0.61 11.77 -6.74
C PHE A 29 1.79 12.76 -6.81
N TYR A 30 2.40 12.89 -8.00
CA TYR A 30 3.59 13.72 -8.18
C TYR A 30 3.31 15.23 -8.31
N CYS A 31 2.30 15.63 -9.08
CA CYS A 31 2.07 17.05 -9.40
C CYS A 31 0.76 17.64 -8.87
N GLY A 32 -0.07 16.84 -8.19
CA GLY A 32 -1.35 17.28 -7.62
C GLY A 32 -2.46 17.61 -8.62
N LYS A 33 -2.18 17.57 -9.94
CA LYS A 33 -3.16 17.82 -11.01
C LYS A 33 -4.37 16.89 -10.85
N ARG A 34 -5.58 17.44 -10.99
CA ARG A 34 -6.82 16.64 -11.03
C ARG A 34 -6.83 15.73 -12.26
N LEU A 35 -7.12 14.47 -12.01
CA LEU A 35 -7.25 13.40 -13.00
C LEU A 35 -8.66 12.85 -12.96
N ASN A 36 -9.06 12.22 -14.05
CA ASN A 36 -10.22 11.36 -14.10
C ASN A 36 -9.75 9.94 -14.42
N MET A 37 -10.64 8.96 -14.27
CA MET A 37 -10.29 7.56 -14.51
C MET A 37 -9.79 7.25 -15.93
N LYS A 38 -10.12 8.09 -16.93
CA LYS A 38 -9.69 7.90 -18.33
C LYS A 38 -8.26 8.38 -18.58
N ASN A 39 -7.84 9.46 -17.92
CA ASN A 39 -6.52 10.09 -18.16
C ASN A 39 -5.48 9.76 -17.08
N ALA A 40 -5.88 9.15 -15.97
CA ALA A 40 -4.96 8.65 -14.97
C ALA A 40 -4.17 7.42 -15.45
N THR A 41 -2.98 7.23 -14.90
CA THR A 41 -2.20 6.00 -14.98
C THR A 41 -1.81 5.56 -13.56
N LEU A 42 -1.32 4.34 -13.42
CA LEU A 42 -0.62 3.92 -12.22
C LEU A 42 0.87 3.85 -12.55
N ASP A 43 1.68 4.24 -11.59
CA ASP A 43 3.14 4.09 -11.61
C ASP A 43 3.56 3.24 -10.42
N HIS A 44 4.58 2.41 -10.61
CA HIS A 44 5.24 1.64 -9.55
C HIS A 44 6.21 2.58 -8.86
N TYR A 45 5.96 2.96 -7.61
CA TYR A 45 6.76 3.96 -6.91
C TYR A 45 8.24 3.53 -6.83
N LEU A 46 8.49 2.30 -6.37
CA LEU A 46 9.70 1.57 -6.71
C LEU A 46 9.51 0.97 -8.12
N PRO A 47 10.31 1.31 -9.15
CA PRO A 47 10.10 0.79 -10.49
C PRO A 47 10.28 -0.74 -10.55
N LYS A 48 9.57 -1.40 -11.48
CA LYS A 48 9.67 -2.87 -11.68
C LYS A 48 11.10 -3.34 -11.95
N THR A 49 11.88 -2.53 -12.66
CA THR A 49 13.29 -2.78 -12.96
C THR A 49 14.17 -2.87 -11.70
N ALA A 50 13.71 -2.29 -10.58
CA ALA A 50 14.33 -2.37 -9.25
C ALA A 50 13.61 -3.34 -8.29
N GLY A 51 12.68 -4.17 -8.78
CA GLY A 51 11.93 -5.12 -7.96
C GLY A 51 10.64 -4.56 -7.35
N GLY A 52 10.13 -3.43 -7.86
CA GLY A 52 8.84 -2.85 -7.50
C GLY A 52 7.67 -3.85 -7.54
N PRO A 53 6.95 -4.07 -6.43
CA PRO A 53 5.85 -5.02 -6.39
C PRO A 53 4.63 -4.45 -7.15
N ASP A 54 3.96 -5.29 -7.94
CA ASP A 54 2.71 -4.89 -8.59
C ASP A 54 1.56 -4.92 -7.57
N SER A 55 1.54 -4.01 -6.60
CA SER A 55 0.49 -3.99 -5.58
C SER A 55 0.08 -2.58 -5.21
N VAL A 56 -1.09 -2.43 -4.61
CA VAL A 56 -1.59 -1.13 -4.13
C VAL A 56 -0.66 -0.47 -3.12
N TYR A 57 0.22 -1.23 -2.47
CA TYR A 57 1.21 -0.69 -1.55
C TYR A 57 2.49 -0.14 -2.22
N ASP A 58 2.58 -0.17 -3.55
CA ASP A 58 3.66 0.46 -4.33
C ASP A 58 3.13 1.25 -5.54
N LEU A 59 1.92 0.93 -6.02
CA LEU A 59 1.27 1.66 -7.08
C LEU A 59 0.74 3.02 -6.59
N VAL A 60 1.01 4.08 -7.34
CA VAL A 60 0.47 5.44 -7.12
C VAL A 60 -0.32 5.95 -8.32
N LEU A 61 -1.40 6.69 -8.09
CA LEU A 61 -2.13 7.37 -9.17
C LEU A 61 -1.30 8.53 -9.73
N CYS A 62 -1.00 8.55 -11.02
CA CYS A 62 -0.22 9.63 -11.64
C CYS A 62 -0.77 10.01 -13.02
N CYS A 63 -0.33 11.15 -13.54
CA CYS A 63 -0.59 11.54 -14.92
C CYS A 63 0.49 10.98 -15.86
N ARG A 64 0.16 10.79 -17.14
CA ARG A 64 1.10 10.24 -18.14
C ARG A 64 2.43 11.01 -18.23
N SER A 65 2.40 12.34 -18.10
CA SER A 65 3.61 13.18 -18.14
C SER A 65 4.55 12.90 -16.97
N CYS A 66 4.01 12.89 -15.74
CA CYS A 66 4.81 12.60 -14.54
C CYS A 66 5.32 11.16 -14.55
N ASN A 67 4.47 10.21 -14.97
CA ASN A 67 4.88 8.80 -15.10
C ASN A 67 6.08 8.67 -16.05
N ARG A 68 5.99 9.27 -17.24
CA ARG A 68 7.09 9.28 -18.22
C ARG A 68 8.34 9.98 -17.69
N GLN A 69 8.17 11.06 -16.93
CA GLN A 69 9.28 11.83 -16.35
C GLN A 69 9.99 11.05 -15.25
N LYS A 70 9.24 10.32 -14.40
CA LYS A 70 9.79 9.45 -13.37
C LYS A 70 10.59 8.31 -14.00
N GLY A 71 10.01 7.62 -14.99
CA GLY A 71 10.66 6.50 -15.68
C GLY A 71 11.05 5.38 -14.71
N ASP A 72 12.30 4.93 -14.77
CA ASP A 72 12.86 3.91 -13.87
C ASP A 72 13.70 4.51 -12.72
N ALA A 73 13.54 5.80 -12.41
CA ALA A 73 14.22 6.39 -11.26
C ALA A 73 13.71 5.77 -9.96
N VAL A 74 14.62 5.38 -9.07
CA VAL A 74 14.30 4.85 -7.74
C VAL A 74 14.27 6.01 -6.74
N PRO A 75 13.11 6.36 -6.14
CA PRO A 75 13.05 7.36 -5.08
C PRO A 75 13.85 6.90 -3.85
N GLU A 76 14.58 7.78 -3.19
CA GLU A 76 15.38 7.45 -2.01
C GLU A 76 14.52 6.93 -0.84
N ASP A 77 13.29 7.42 -0.74
CA ASP A 77 12.31 7.11 0.31
C ASP A 77 11.35 5.97 -0.05
N TRP A 78 11.65 5.18 -1.09
CA TRP A 78 10.77 4.09 -1.55
C TRP A 78 10.38 3.11 -0.44
N GLN A 79 11.29 2.81 0.49
CA GLN A 79 11.02 1.89 1.59
C GLN A 79 9.91 2.43 2.51
N GLN A 80 10.03 3.69 2.90
CA GLN A 80 9.05 4.32 3.78
C GLN A 80 7.70 4.46 3.06
N HIS A 81 7.72 4.86 1.79
CA HIS A 81 6.50 4.96 0.97
C HIS A 81 5.75 3.62 0.90
N VAL A 82 6.47 2.51 0.65
CA VAL A 82 5.88 1.18 0.55
C VAL A 82 5.33 0.71 1.90
N ILE A 83 6.03 0.98 3.00
CA ILE A 83 5.56 0.70 4.35
C ILE A 83 4.25 1.45 4.65
N ASP A 84 4.23 2.76 4.41
CA ASP A 84 3.06 3.60 4.70
C ASP A 84 1.86 3.19 3.85
N SER A 85 2.09 2.95 2.57
CA SER A 85 1.06 2.52 1.62
C SER A 85 0.53 1.12 1.95
N PHE A 86 1.37 0.21 2.42
CA PHE A 86 0.95 -1.10 2.93
C PHE A 86 0.08 -0.98 4.18
N CYS A 87 0.54 -0.24 5.19
CA CYS A 87 -0.21 -0.03 6.43
C CYS A 87 -1.60 0.56 6.15
N ARG A 88 -1.66 1.56 5.26
CA ARG A 88 -2.91 2.15 4.83
C ARG A 88 -3.80 1.18 4.06
N ALA A 89 -3.25 0.39 3.13
CA ALA A 89 -4.03 -0.60 2.39
C ALA A 89 -4.64 -1.68 3.29
N VAL A 90 -3.93 -2.08 4.35
CA VAL A 90 -4.46 -2.99 5.38
C VAL A 90 -5.60 -2.34 6.15
N ALA A 91 -5.41 -1.10 6.64
CA ALA A 91 -6.41 -0.36 7.40
C ALA A 91 -7.69 -0.10 6.58
N ASP A 92 -7.53 0.29 5.33
CA ASP A 92 -8.61 0.54 4.38
C ASP A 92 -9.30 -0.77 3.92
N GLY A 93 -8.73 -1.95 4.24
CA GLY A 93 -9.25 -3.24 3.79
C GLY A 93 -9.07 -3.48 2.28
N ALA A 94 -8.16 -2.73 1.65
CA ALA A 94 -7.80 -2.84 0.24
C ALA A 94 -6.85 -3.99 -0.07
N LEU A 95 -6.32 -4.64 0.98
CA LEU A 95 -5.52 -5.85 0.87
C LEU A 95 -6.28 -7.03 1.52
N PRO A 96 -6.69 -8.05 0.76
CA PRO A 96 -7.24 -9.28 1.31
C PRO A 96 -6.30 -9.89 2.34
N LEU A 97 -6.85 -10.35 3.46
CA LEU A 97 -6.11 -10.93 4.57
C LEU A 97 -6.45 -12.42 4.72
N PRO A 98 -5.56 -13.24 5.32
CA PRO A 98 -5.88 -14.61 5.67
C PRO A 98 -7.15 -14.68 6.56
N PRO A 99 -8.02 -15.68 6.38
CA PRO A 99 -9.23 -15.82 7.21
C PRO A 99 -8.90 -15.80 8.71
N GLY A 100 -9.71 -15.07 9.50
CA GLY A 100 -9.53 -14.96 10.95
C GLY A 100 -8.31 -14.15 11.41
N SER A 101 -7.53 -13.55 10.51
CA SER A 101 -6.30 -12.82 10.89
C SER A 101 -6.47 -11.30 11.08
N ARG A 102 -7.64 -10.74 10.70
CA ARG A 102 -7.85 -9.28 10.57
C ARG A 102 -7.44 -8.49 11.83
N GLU A 103 -7.92 -8.90 12.99
CA GLU A 103 -7.65 -8.21 14.25
C GLU A 103 -6.16 -8.16 14.58
N LYS A 104 -5.48 -9.31 14.55
CA LYS A 104 -4.03 -9.39 14.81
C LYS A 104 -3.19 -8.63 13.79
N VAL A 105 -3.58 -8.66 12.52
CA VAL A 105 -2.87 -7.90 11.47
C VAL A 105 -3.03 -6.39 11.68
N LEU A 106 -4.23 -5.92 12.04
CA LEU A 106 -4.45 -4.51 12.37
C LEU A 106 -3.64 -4.09 13.61
N GLN A 107 -3.59 -4.93 14.64
CA GLN A 107 -2.74 -4.70 15.82
C GLN A 107 -1.26 -4.62 15.43
N ALA A 108 -0.78 -5.50 14.56
CA ALA A 108 0.60 -5.49 14.09
C ALA A 108 0.94 -4.19 13.36
N VAL A 109 0.10 -3.80 12.40
CA VAL A 109 0.28 -2.53 11.68
C VAL A 109 0.26 -1.33 12.64
N ALA A 110 -0.61 -1.35 13.66
CA ALA A 110 -0.68 -0.30 14.68
C ALA A 110 0.56 -0.25 15.59
N GLN A 111 1.22 -1.37 15.87
CA GLN A 111 2.50 -1.43 16.59
C GLN A 111 3.69 -0.89 15.76
N GLY A 112 3.50 -0.68 14.46
CA GLY A 112 4.49 -0.09 13.57
C GLY A 112 5.31 -1.13 12.80
N VAL A 113 5.33 -0.96 11.48
CA VAL A 113 6.25 -1.66 10.57
C VAL A 113 7.54 -0.83 10.49
N GLN A 114 8.68 -1.48 10.72
CA GLN A 114 10.00 -0.84 10.81
C GLN A 114 10.85 -1.07 9.56
N ARG A 115 10.58 -2.14 8.82
CA ARG A 115 11.38 -2.51 7.65
C ARG A 115 10.56 -3.23 6.59
N VAL A 116 10.90 -2.97 5.33
CA VAL A 116 10.42 -3.73 4.17
C VAL A 116 11.59 -4.47 3.51
N THR A 117 11.36 -5.70 3.09
CA THR A 117 12.33 -6.53 2.35
C THR A 117 11.64 -7.16 1.14
N LEU A 118 12.26 -7.05 -0.04
CA LEU A 118 11.77 -7.69 -1.26
C LEU A 118 12.38 -9.10 -1.33
N GLU A 119 11.53 -10.13 -1.34
CA GLU A 119 11.90 -11.54 -1.31
C GLU A 119 11.28 -12.28 -2.51
N GLY A 120 11.84 -12.05 -3.70
CA GLY A 120 11.29 -12.60 -4.95
C GLY A 120 9.89 -12.04 -5.23
N GLU A 121 8.89 -12.92 -5.29
CA GLU A 121 7.48 -12.55 -5.49
C GLU A 121 6.78 -12.02 -4.23
N LEU A 122 7.44 -12.12 -3.07
CA LEU A 122 6.89 -11.69 -1.79
C LEU A 122 7.56 -10.40 -1.31
N VAL A 123 6.79 -9.61 -0.57
CA VAL A 123 7.27 -8.47 0.19
C VAL A 123 7.07 -8.77 1.68
N ARG A 124 8.16 -8.74 2.44
CA ARG A 124 8.14 -8.91 3.89
C ARG A 124 8.16 -7.56 4.57
N PHE A 125 7.20 -7.35 5.48
CA PHE A 125 7.09 -6.20 6.36
C PHE A 125 7.37 -6.64 7.79
N ASP A 126 8.47 -6.17 8.35
CA ASP A 126 8.91 -6.52 9.70
C ASP A 126 8.56 -5.40 10.69
N GLY A 127 7.93 -5.77 11.81
CA GLY A 127 7.86 -4.95 13.01
C GLY A 127 8.66 -5.60 14.15
N ALA A 128 8.64 -4.97 15.33
CA ALA A 128 9.40 -5.45 16.49
C ALA A 128 9.05 -6.91 16.87
N GLN A 129 7.75 -7.26 16.85
CA GLN A 129 7.25 -8.57 17.30
C GLN A 129 6.51 -9.37 16.22
N PHE A 130 6.64 -8.99 14.94
CA PHE A 130 5.96 -9.69 13.86
C PHE A 130 6.71 -9.58 12.52
N SER A 131 6.33 -10.44 11.58
CA SER A 131 6.66 -10.36 10.16
C SER A 131 5.41 -10.67 9.32
N LEU A 132 5.04 -9.77 8.42
CA LEU A 132 3.91 -9.90 7.50
C LEU A 132 4.45 -10.12 6.09
N TYR A 133 3.88 -11.07 5.35
CA TYR A 133 4.28 -11.41 3.99
C TYR A 133 3.12 -11.14 3.06
N ALA A 134 3.33 -10.30 2.06
CA ALA A 134 2.34 -9.96 1.04
C ALA A 134 2.86 -10.30 -0.36
N ASP A 135 1.94 -10.68 -1.25
CA ASP A 135 2.17 -10.75 -2.69
C ASP A 135 1.47 -9.56 -3.40
N SER A 136 1.50 -9.57 -4.73
CA SER A 136 0.86 -8.57 -5.60
C SER A 136 -0.65 -8.37 -5.38
N HIS A 137 -1.31 -9.25 -4.64
CA HIS A 137 -2.77 -9.33 -4.52
C HIS A 137 -3.29 -9.35 -3.08
N ARG A 138 -2.53 -9.86 -2.11
CA ARG A 138 -3.01 -10.10 -0.74
C ARG A 138 -1.87 -10.25 0.27
N LEU A 139 -2.23 -10.16 1.56
CA LEU A 139 -1.40 -10.68 2.62
C LEU A 139 -1.50 -12.22 2.60
N VAL A 140 -0.37 -12.91 2.45
CA VAL A 140 -0.33 -14.37 2.34
C VAL A 140 -0.05 -15.06 3.66
N ARG A 141 0.74 -14.43 4.54
CA ARG A 141 1.17 -15.02 5.81
C ARG A 141 1.50 -13.93 6.83
N ALA A 142 1.20 -14.21 8.10
CA ALA A 142 1.64 -13.41 9.22
C ALA A 142 2.33 -14.33 10.24
N VAL A 143 3.49 -13.90 10.74
CA VAL A 143 4.25 -14.59 11.78
C VAL A 143 4.38 -13.65 12.96
N TYR A 144 4.02 -14.12 14.15
CA TYR A 144 4.06 -13.33 15.38
C TYR A 144 5.06 -13.96 16.34
N ARG A 145 5.88 -13.13 16.98
CA ARG A 145 6.87 -13.53 17.98
C ARG A 145 6.20 -13.62 19.37
N PRO A 146 6.78 -14.35 20.33
CA PRO A 146 6.30 -14.34 21.71
C PRO A 146 6.14 -12.92 22.25
N GLY A 147 5.04 -12.66 22.97
CA GLY A 147 4.74 -11.34 23.54
C GLY A 147 3.97 -10.37 22.62
N PHE A 148 3.72 -10.72 21.35
CA PHE A 148 3.03 -9.84 20.39
C PHE A 148 1.68 -9.29 20.90
N SER A 149 0.87 -10.11 21.59
CA SER A 149 -0.44 -9.72 22.11
C SER A 149 -0.40 -9.00 23.47
N GLN A 150 0.78 -8.85 24.08
CA GLN A 150 0.96 -8.24 25.40
C GLN A 150 1.42 -6.78 25.33
N ALA A 151 1.77 -6.28 24.14
CA ALA A 151 2.07 -4.87 23.94
C ALA A 151 0.74 -4.08 23.83
N GLN A 152 0.33 -3.51 24.96
CA GLN A 152 -0.65 -2.42 25.05
C GLN A 152 0.08 -1.07 24.99
#